data_AF-A0A968CQ60-F1
#
_entry.id   AF-A0A968CQ60-F1
#
_cell.length_a   1.000
_cell.length_b   1.000
_cell.length_c   1.000
_cell.angle_alpha   90.00
_cell.angle_beta   90.00
_cell.angle_gamma   90.00
#
_symmetry.space_group_name_H-M   'P 1'
#
loop_
_entity.id
_entity.type
_entity.pdbx_description
1 polymer ?
#
loop_
_entity_poly.entity_id
_entity_poly.type
_entity_poly.pdbx_seq_one_letter_code
_entity_poly.pdbx_strand_id
1 'polypeptide(L)'
;MSKQISIAKHIIDGTITIDSVDEFQGMLQIFPNDPALRRSYADLLARKQLPKAAAQSYQHAANLYADAGLMLQAIVCQFLKWHIKKPSPAETQTLWDTLQKSEYHEIPTNAFFASLSHSALLAVIKQFELIRLPAGKTIGKIGNEENALLFIVAGSIKATTYEPLKKSDTRQPKSSIYLSENDFFGRIYPLNESQRSYCHTVTTGQTELVRIWQENMRQVCRRHPRIELAIIDLFKVRSE
;
A
#
# COMPACT_ATOMS: atom_id res chain seq x y z
N MET A 1 28.02 2.17 -11.82
CA MET A 1 26.68 1.56 -11.79
C MET A 1 26.33 0.94 -10.43
N SER A 2 27.06 -0.06 -9.89
CA SER A 2 26.75 -0.69 -8.59
C SER A 2 26.53 0.31 -7.42
N LYS A 3 27.41 1.31 -7.27
CA LYS A 3 27.29 2.33 -6.21
C LYS A 3 26.06 3.24 -6.36
N GLN A 4 25.67 3.58 -7.59
CA GLN A 4 24.50 4.43 -7.86
C GLN A 4 23.19 3.68 -7.63
N ILE A 5 23.13 2.39 -7.96
CA ILE A 5 21.98 1.51 -7.66
C ILE A 5 21.77 1.41 -6.15
N SER A 6 22.86 1.30 -5.38
CA SER A 6 22.81 1.33 -3.92
C SER A 6 22.26 2.66 -3.39
N ILE A 7 22.68 3.80 -3.93
CA ILE A 7 22.18 5.12 -3.51
C ILE A 7 20.68 5.28 -3.81
N ALA A 8 20.21 4.90 -4.99
CA ALA A 8 18.78 4.97 -5.33
C ALA A 8 17.93 4.16 -4.35
N LYS A 9 18.37 2.94 -4.02
CA LYS A 9 17.72 2.09 -3.01
C LYS A 9 17.65 2.77 -1.64
N HIS A 10 18.76 3.39 -1.21
CA HIS A 10 18.83 4.10 0.06
C HIS A 10 17.96 5.38 0.11
N ILE A 11 17.71 6.01 -1.04
CA ILE A 11 16.77 7.13 -1.11
C ILE A 11 15.33 6.61 -0.96
N ILE A 12 15.00 5.52 -1.67
CA ILE A 12 13.65 4.92 -1.66
C ILE A 12 13.29 4.36 -0.28
N ASP A 13 14.22 3.68 0.38
CA ASP A 13 13.99 3.12 1.72
C ASP A 13 14.06 4.17 2.85
N GLY A 14 14.38 5.42 2.50
CA GLY A 14 14.43 6.56 3.42
C GLY A 14 15.69 6.65 4.27
N THR A 15 16.70 5.80 4.05
CA THR A 15 17.99 5.87 4.77
C THR A 15 18.87 7.04 4.31
N ILE A 16 18.67 7.55 3.10
CA ILE A 16 19.28 8.77 2.57
C ILE A 16 18.18 9.77 2.19
N THR A 17 18.29 11.00 2.65
CA THR A 17 17.41 12.11 2.27
C THR A 17 18.13 13.06 1.33
N ILE A 18 17.50 13.37 0.18
CA ILE A 18 17.90 14.47 -0.69
C ILE A 18 16.88 15.58 -0.52
N ASP A 19 17.33 16.74 -0.04
CA ASP A 19 16.46 17.90 0.21
C ASP A 19 16.53 18.98 -0.89
N SER A 20 17.47 18.83 -1.84
CA SER A 20 17.60 19.71 -3.01
C SER A 20 16.81 19.14 -4.20
N VAL A 21 15.98 19.98 -4.81
CA VAL A 21 15.22 19.61 -6.02
C VAL A 21 16.18 19.29 -7.18
N ASP A 22 17.21 20.11 -7.36
CA ASP A 22 18.15 19.97 -8.48
C ASP A 22 19.02 18.72 -8.34
N GLU A 23 19.49 18.39 -7.12
CA GLU A 23 20.26 17.16 -6.87
C GLU A 23 19.40 15.93 -7.13
N PHE A 24 18.14 15.94 -6.69
CA PHE A 24 17.22 14.82 -6.92
C PHE A 24 16.91 14.66 -8.41
N GLN A 25 16.76 15.75 -9.16
CA GLN A 25 16.61 15.67 -10.62
C GLN A 25 17.80 14.98 -11.29
N GLY A 26 19.03 15.23 -10.83
CA GLY A 26 20.21 14.50 -11.28
C GLY A 26 20.08 12.99 -11.09
N MET A 27 19.52 12.53 -9.96
CA MET A 27 19.25 11.11 -9.72
C MET A 27 18.19 10.54 -10.68
N LEU A 28 17.15 11.31 -11.01
CA LEU A 28 16.15 10.90 -11.99
C LEU A 28 16.71 10.81 -13.41
N GLN A 29 17.74 11.58 -13.76
CA GLN A 29 18.40 11.42 -15.07
C GLN A 29 19.16 10.09 -15.18
N ILE A 30 19.69 9.59 -14.06
CA ILE A 30 20.39 8.30 -13.99
C ILE A 30 19.39 7.14 -13.99
N PHE A 31 18.25 7.29 -13.30
CA PHE A 31 17.21 6.27 -13.18
C PHE A 31 15.84 6.81 -13.65
N PRO A 32 15.67 7.10 -14.96
CA PRO A 32 14.48 7.80 -15.46
C PRO A 32 13.18 7.01 -15.34
N ASN A 33 13.28 5.68 -15.33
CA ASN A 33 12.14 4.77 -15.33
C ASN A 33 11.91 4.09 -13.97
N ASP A 34 12.57 4.56 -12.90
CA ASP A 34 12.32 4.04 -11.55
C ASP A 34 11.08 4.72 -10.94
N PRO A 35 9.95 4.01 -10.78
CA PRO A 35 8.71 4.61 -10.28
C PRO A 35 8.83 5.08 -8.83
N ALA A 36 9.58 4.37 -7.99
CA ALA A 36 9.72 4.67 -6.56
C ALA A 36 10.59 5.90 -6.34
N LEU A 37 11.66 6.05 -7.13
CA LEU A 37 12.50 7.25 -7.11
C LEU A 37 11.71 8.46 -7.63
N ARG A 38 10.93 8.31 -8.71
CA ARG A 38 10.05 9.37 -9.23
C ARG A 38 9.01 9.81 -8.21
N ARG A 39 8.42 8.85 -7.49
CA ARG A 39 7.48 9.12 -6.41
C ARG A 39 8.15 9.87 -5.25
N SER A 40 9.34 9.43 -4.83
CA SER A 40 10.10 10.11 -3.77
C SER A 40 10.45 11.56 -4.13
N TYR A 41 10.73 11.82 -5.40
CA TYR A 41 10.87 13.19 -5.90
C TYR A 41 9.56 13.99 -5.84
N ALA A 42 8.42 13.37 -6.14
CA ALA A 42 7.11 14.00 -6.00
C ALA A 42 6.80 14.38 -4.54
N ASP A 43 7.15 13.50 -3.59
CA ASP A 43 7.05 13.78 -2.15
C ASP A 43 7.94 14.98 -1.75
N LEU A 44 9.18 15.07 -2.26
CA LEU A 44 10.05 16.22 -2.05
C LEU A 44 9.40 17.50 -2.58
N LEU A 45 8.91 17.50 -3.81
CA LEU A 45 8.24 18.66 -4.42
C LEU A 45 7.01 19.09 -3.61
N ALA A 46 6.22 18.15 -3.10
CA ALA A 46 5.09 18.44 -2.23
C ALA A 46 5.54 19.11 -0.91
N ARG A 47 6.59 18.59 -0.26
CA ARG A 47 7.19 19.19 0.95
C ARG A 47 7.76 20.59 0.69
N LYS A 48 8.32 20.83 -0.50
CA LYS A 48 8.81 22.15 -0.94
C LYS A 48 7.69 23.09 -1.44
N GLN A 49 6.42 22.69 -1.30
CA GLN A 49 5.26 23.49 -1.70
C GLN A 49 5.25 23.84 -3.19
N LEU A 50 5.66 22.87 -4.03
CA LEU A 50 5.62 22.95 -5.50
C LEU A 50 4.48 22.07 -6.05
N PRO A 51 3.20 22.40 -5.81
CA PRO A 51 2.08 21.49 -6.00
C PRO A 51 1.89 21.06 -7.46
N LYS A 52 2.07 21.97 -8.43
CA LYS A 52 1.93 21.64 -9.86
C LYS A 52 2.97 20.61 -10.31
N ALA A 53 4.24 20.81 -9.92
CA ALA A 53 5.32 19.90 -10.24
C ALA A 53 5.16 18.56 -9.51
N ALA A 54 4.75 18.58 -8.23
CA ALA A 54 4.48 17.37 -7.46
C ALA A 54 3.37 16.53 -8.10
N ALA A 55 2.24 17.15 -8.49
CA ALA A 55 1.14 16.47 -9.16
C ALA A 55 1.55 15.84 -10.50
N GLN A 56 2.38 16.51 -11.29
CA GLN A 56 2.95 15.97 -12.52
C GLN A 56 3.88 14.78 -12.26
N SER A 57 4.73 14.88 -11.22
CA SER A 57 5.65 13.80 -10.87
C SER A 57 4.90 12.57 -10.31
N TYR A 58 3.87 12.76 -9.48
CA TYR A 58 3.00 11.67 -9.04
C TYR A 58 2.27 11.02 -10.21
N GLN A 59 1.76 11.79 -11.18
CA GLN A 59 1.14 11.21 -12.38
C GLN A 59 2.13 10.34 -13.15
N HIS A 60 3.38 10.81 -13.29
CA HIS A 60 4.41 10.05 -13.99
C HIS A 60 4.77 8.76 -13.25
N ALA A 61 4.95 8.84 -11.93
CA ALA A 61 5.18 7.66 -11.09
C ALA A 61 4.02 6.67 -11.18
N ALA A 62 2.77 7.16 -11.18
CA ALA A 62 1.59 6.32 -11.32
C ALA A 62 1.60 5.52 -12.63
N ASN A 63 1.98 6.16 -13.74
CA ASN A 63 2.09 5.48 -15.03
C ASN A 63 3.18 4.40 -15.00
N LEU A 64 4.39 4.75 -14.52
CA LEU A 64 5.49 3.79 -14.41
C LEU A 64 5.14 2.58 -13.52
N TYR A 65 4.43 2.81 -12.41
CA TYR A 65 3.95 1.72 -11.55
C TYR A 65 2.91 0.86 -12.24
N ALA A 66 1.96 1.46 -12.97
CA ALA A 66 0.95 0.72 -13.71
C ALA A 66 1.58 -0.15 -14.81
N ASP A 67 2.55 0.40 -15.56
CA ASP A 67 3.30 -0.32 -16.59
C ASP A 67 4.09 -1.50 -15.99
N ALA A 68 4.54 -1.37 -14.74
CA ALA A 68 5.22 -2.43 -13.99
C ALA A 68 4.28 -3.43 -13.27
N GLY A 69 2.95 -3.31 -13.44
CA GLY A 69 1.97 -4.19 -12.77
C GLY A 69 1.74 -3.91 -11.29
N LEU A 70 2.31 -2.83 -10.76
CA LEU A 70 2.27 -2.42 -9.36
C LEU A 70 1.06 -1.48 -9.11
N MET A 71 -0.15 -2.05 -9.19
CA MET A 71 -1.40 -1.30 -9.18
C MET A 71 -1.62 -0.48 -7.90
N LEU A 72 -1.36 -1.07 -6.73
CA LEU A 72 -1.57 -0.39 -5.45
C LEU A 72 -0.76 0.91 -5.40
N GLN A 73 0.50 0.86 -5.82
CA GLN A 73 1.41 2.00 -5.85
C GLN A 73 0.95 3.05 -6.88
N ALA A 74 0.44 2.61 -8.03
CA ALA A 74 -0.16 3.50 -9.03
C ALA A 74 -1.40 4.23 -8.46
N ILE A 75 -2.29 3.51 -7.77
CA ILE A 75 -3.46 4.07 -7.10
C ILE A 75 -3.02 5.06 -6.01
N VAL A 76 -2.03 4.72 -5.20
CA VAL A 76 -1.49 5.61 -4.15
C VAL A 76 -0.90 6.90 -4.74
N CYS A 77 -0.20 6.82 -5.87
CA CYS A 77 0.29 8.02 -6.57
C CYS A 77 -0.86 8.91 -7.05
N GLN A 78 -1.96 8.32 -7.56
CA GLN A 78 -3.16 9.09 -7.90
C GLN A 78 -3.81 9.70 -6.67
N PHE A 79 -3.94 8.95 -5.57
CA PHE A 79 -4.46 9.44 -4.30
C PHE A 79 -3.67 10.66 -3.80
N LEU A 80 -2.32 10.59 -3.79
CA LEU A 80 -1.45 11.70 -3.40
C LEU A 80 -1.58 12.91 -4.34
N LYS A 81 -1.65 12.68 -5.65
CA LYS A 81 -1.95 13.73 -6.63
C LYS A 81 -3.30 14.40 -6.34
N TRP A 82 -4.32 13.62 -5.98
CA TRP A 82 -5.68 14.11 -5.73
C TRP A 82 -5.81 14.93 -4.45
N HIS A 83 -4.92 14.71 -3.47
CA HIS A 83 -4.76 15.59 -2.32
C HIS A 83 -4.24 16.99 -2.70
N ILE A 84 -3.49 17.11 -3.79
CA ILE A 84 -3.01 18.39 -4.30
C ILE A 84 -4.08 19.06 -5.17
N LYS A 85 -4.68 18.31 -6.09
CA LYS A 85 -5.69 18.79 -7.03
C LYS A 85 -6.77 17.74 -7.22
N LYS A 86 -8.02 18.11 -6.93
CA LYS A 86 -9.19 17.24 -7.15
C LYS A 86 -9.19 16.66 -8.57
N PRO A 87 -9.46 15.35 -8.73
CA PRO A 87 -9.45 14.71 -10.04
C PRO A 87 -10.60 15.19 -10.90
N SER A 88 -10.36 15.27 -12.20
CA SER A 88 -11.40 15.36 -13.22
C SER A 88 -12.04 13.98 -13.47
N PRO A 89 -13.28 13.93 -14.00
CA PRO A 89 -13.91 12.67 -14.39
C PRO A 89 -13.05 11.84 -15.34
N ALA A 90 -12.43 12.48 -16.33
CA ALA A 90 -11.52 11.83 -17.28
C ALA A 90 -10.34 11.16 -16.57
N GLU A 91 -9.68 11.83 -15.63
CA GLU A 91 -8.57 11.25 -14.86
C GLU A 91 -8.99 10.03 -14.05
N THR A 92 -10.18 10.08 -13.42
CA THR A 92 -10.68 8.92 -12.68
C THR A 92 -11.04 7.75 -13.60
N GLN A 93 -11.54 8.02 -14.80
CA GLN A 93 -11.86 7.01 -15.80
C GLN A 93 -10.58 6.36 -16.31
N THR A 94 -9.56 7.16 -16.65
CA THR A 94 -8.26 6.65 -17.10
C THR A 94 -7.63 5.72 -16.07
N LEU A 95 -7.64 6.08 -14.77
CA LEU A 95 -7.15 5.18 -13.72
C LEU A 95 -7.89 3.84 -13.74
N TRP A 96 -9.22 3.87 -13.80
CA TRP A 96 -10.01 2.65 -13.81
C TRP A 96 -9.75 1.80 -15.06
N ASP A 97 -9.72 2.41 -16.25
CA ASP A 97 -9.38 1.71 -17.50
C ASP A 97 -8.00 1.05 -17.44
N THR A 98 -7.01 1.72 -16.84
CA THR A 98 -5.67 1.16 -16.64
C THR A 98 -5.69 -0.08 -15.74
N LEU A 99 -6.47 -0.05 -14.65
CA LEU A 99 -6.59 -1.21 -13.75
C LEU A 99 -7.30 -2.39 -14.42
N GLN A 100 -8.31 -2.14 -15.25
CA GLN A 100 -9.03 -3.19 -15.98
C GLN A 100 -8.21 -3.89 -17.07
N LYS A 101 -7.21 -3.20 -17.63
CA LYS A 101 -6.37 -3.72 -18.73
C LYS A 101 -5.11 -4.43 -18.25
N SER A 102 -4.83 -4.41 -16.96
CA SER A 102 -3.59 -4.95 -16.43
C SER A 102 -3.63 -6.47 -16.38
N GLU A 103 -2.56 -7.12 -16.81
CA GLU A 103 -2.48 -8.59 -16.88
C GLU A 103 -2.15 -9.25 -15.52
N TYR A 104 -1.90 -8.45 -14.47
CA TYR A 104 -1.38 -8.93 -13.18
C TYR A 104 -2.47 -9.25 -12.15
N HIS A 105 -3.45 -10.07 -12.52
CA HIS A 105 -4.57 -10.46 -11.65
C HIS A 105 -4.25 -11.57 -10.65
N GLU A 106 -3.09 -12.20 -10.73
CA GLU A 106 -2.69 -13.27 -9.79
C GLU A 106 -2.37 -12.74 -8.40
N ILE A 107 -2.04 -11.46 -8.27
CA ILE A 107 -1.78 -10.81 -6.98
C ILE A 107 -3.13 -10.47 -6.32
N PRO A 108 -3.43 -10.95 -5.10
CA PRO A 108 -4.76 -10.78 -4.48
C PRO A 108 -5.20 -9.31 -4.37
N THR A 109 -4.27 -8.43 -4.02
CA THR A 109 -4.53 -6.99 -3.94
C THR A 109 -4.89 -6.40 -5.31
N ASN A 110 -4.21 -6.83 -6.39
CA ASN A 110 -4.53 -6.39 -7.74
C ASN A 110 -5.90 -6.91 -8.18
N ALA A 111 -6.19 -8.20 -7.94
CA ALA A 111 -7.50 -8.79 -8.21
C ALA A 111 -8.62 -8.05 -7.47
N PHE A 112 -8.39 -7.69 -6.20
CA PHE A 112 -9.34 -6.90 -5.42
C PHE A 112 -9.66 -5.57 -6.11
N PHE A 113 -8.66 -4.75 -6.45
CA PHE A 113 -8.93 -3.45 -7.08
C PHE A 113 -9.47 -3.57 -8.51
N ALA A 114 -9.01 -4.55 -9.28
CA ALA A 114 -9.48 -4.80 -10.64
C ALA A 114 -10.95 -5.28 -10.68
N SER A 115 -11.44 -5.97 -9.65
CA SER A 115 -12.85 -6.41 -9.61
C SER A 115 -13.85 -5.29 -9.32
N LEU A 116 -13.38 -4.10 -8.91
CA LEU A 116 -14.25 -2.99 -8.54
C LEU A 116 -14.76 -2.22 -9.78
N SER A 117 -16.04 -1.85 -9.77
CA SER A 117 -16.55 -0.85 -10.71
C SER A 117 -15.88 0.51 -10.47
N HIS A 118 -15.91 1.39 -11.47
CA HIS A 118 -15.33 2.74 -11.37
C HIS A 118 -15.80 3.51 -10.13
N SER A 119 -17.10 3.51 -9.85
CA SER A 119 -17.66 4.19 -8.67
C SER A 119 -17.26 3.51 -7.35
N ALA A 120 -17.20 2.18 -7.32
CA ALA A 120 -16.76 1.41 -6.15
C ALA A 120 -15.27 1.66 -5.83
N LEU A 121 -14.41 1.66 -6.85
CA LEU A 121 -12.98 1.97 -6.72
C LEU A 121 -12.78 3.35 -6.09
N LEU A 122 -13.46 4.38 -6.62
CA LEU A 122 -13.36 5.73 -6.06
C LEU A 122 -13.92 5.83 -4.64
N ALA A 123 -14.97 5.08 -4.31
CA ALA A 123 -15.51 5.03 -2.96
C ALA A 123 -14.49 4.43 -1.97
N VAL A 124 -13.75 3.40 -2.38
CA VAL A 124 -12.67 2.77 -1.60
C VAL A 124 -11.47 3.69 -1.45
N ILE A 125 -10.97 4.30 -2.54
CA ILE A 125 -9.83 5.24 -2.50
C ILE A 125 -10.10 6.41 -1.56
N LYS A 126 -11.35 6.90 -1.51
CA LYS A 126 -11.74 7.97 -0.57
C LYS A 126 -11.62 7.60 0.91
N GLN A 127 -11.53 6.31 1.24
CA GLN A 127 -11.34 5.83 2.61
C GLN A 127 -9.87 5.60 2.96
N PHE A 128 -8.95 5.81 2.02
CA PHE A 128 -7.53 5.57 2.25
C PHE A 128 -6.97 6.52 3.31
N GLU A 129 -6.22 5.94 4.24
CA GLU A 129 -5.33 6.65 5.12
C GLU A 129 -3.91 6.14 4.89
N LEU A 130 -3.02 7.01 4.42
CA LEU A 130 -1.63 6.64 4.15
C LEU A 130 -0.80 6.83 5.43
N ILE A 131 -0.08 5.78 5.84
CA ILE A 131 0.69 5.76 7.09
C ILE A 131 2.13 5.37 6.78
N ARG A 132 3.09 6.13 7.30
CA ARG A 132 4.52 5.79 7.28
C ARG A 132 4.99 5.42 8.66
N LEU A 133 5.66 4.27 8.76
CA LEU A 133 6.15 3.73 10.02
C LEU A 133 7.66 3.46 9.90
N PRO A 134 8.46 3.78 10.93
CA PRO A 134 9.88 3.42 10.96
C PRO A 134 10.06 1.91 11.16
N ALA A 135 11.28 1.41 10.96
CA ALA A 135 11.64 0.03 11.28
C ALA A 135 11.44 -0.29 12.77
N GLY A 136 11.03 -1.52 13.06
CA GLY A 136 10.83 -2.02 14.43
C GLY A 136 9.53 -1.56 15.09
N LYS A 137 8.64 -0.86 14.36
CA LYS A 137 7.37 -0.39 14.90
C LYS A 137 6.36 -1.54 14.95
N THR A 138 5.84 -1.84 16.13
CA THR A 138 4.69 -2.75 16.30
C THR A 138 3.42 -2.11 15.74
N ILE A 139 2.74 -2.84 14.86
CA ILE A 139 1.46 -2.45 14.26
C ILE A 139 0.31 -3.10 15.03
N GLY A 140 0.41 -4.40 15.29
CA GLY A 140 -0.61 -5.19 15.99
C GLY A 140 0.02 -6.15 16.99
N LYS A 141 -0.68 -6.39 18.10
CA LYS A 141 -0.35 -7.40 19.11
C LYS A 141 -1.45 -8.42 19.17
N ILE A 142 -1.10 -9.65 19.56
CA ILE A 142 -2.07 -10.73 19.76
C ILE A 142 -3.11 -10.30 20.79
N GLY A 143 -4.38 -10.57 20.47
CA GLY A 143 -5.52 -10.24 21.31
C GLY A 143 -6.02 -8.79 21.18
N ASN A 144 -5.26 -7.89 20.54
CA ASN A 144 -5.76 -6.57 20.21
C ASN A 144 -6.92 -6.67 19.21
N GLU A 145 -7.84 -5.72 19.27
CA GLU A 145 -8.88 -5.57 18.26
C GLU A 145 -8.25 -5.23 16.90
N GLU A 146 -8.71 -5.92 15.86
CA GLU A 146 -8.42 -5.61 14.47
C GLU A 146 -9.65 -4.95 13.85
N ASN A 147 -9.49 -3.70 13.45
CA ASN A 147 -10.55 -2.86 12.92
C ASN A 147 -10.12 -2.12 11.65
N ALA A 148 -9.06 -2.59 10.99
CA ALA A 148 -8.59 -2.01 9.74
C ALA A 148 -7.95 -3.06 8.83
N LEU A 149 -8.18 -2.88 7.52
CA LEU A 149 -7.50 -3.58 6.45
C LEU A 149 -6.29 -2.72 6.03
N LEU A 150 -5.12 -3.34 5.95
CA LEU A 150 -3.87 -2.67 5.62
C LEU A 150 -3.25 -3.30 4.38
N PHE A 151 -2.90 -2.47 3.40
CA PHE A 151 -2.16 -2.86 2.21
C PHE A 151 -0.74 -2.30 2.28
N ILE A 152 0.26 -3.11 1.91
CA ILE A 152 1.67 -2.73 1.95
C ILE A 152 2.04 -2.06 0.63
N VAL A 153 2.28 -0.76 0.68
CA VAL A 153 2.67 0.04 -0.50
C VAL A 153 4.17 -0.07 -0.75
N ALA A 154 4.95 0.00 0.32
CA ALA A 154 6.41 -0.06 0.32
C ALA A 154 6.94 -0.65 1.64
N GLY A 155 8.04 -1.39 1.58
CA GLY A 155 8.69 -2.01 2.73
C GLY A 155 8.07 -3.36 3.11
N SER A 156 8.42 -3.84 4.30
CA SER A 156 8.07 -5.20 4.69
C SER A 156 7.74 -5.36 6.18
N ILE A 157 6.84 -6.30 6.45
CA ILE A 157 6.29 -6.60 7.77
C ILE A 157 6.58 -8.04 8.11
N LYS A 158 6.96 -8.28 9.36
CA LYS A 158 6.99 -9.62 9.95
C LYS A 158 5.74 -9.84 10.76
N ALA A 159 4.96 -10.86 10.42
CA ALA A 159 3.82 -11.33 11.21
C ALA A 159 4.20 -12.64 11.91
N THR A 160 4.12 -12.67 13.24
CA THR A 160 4.50 -13.83 14.06
C THR A 160 3.28 -14.38 14.79
N THR A 161 2.98 -15.66 14.61
CA THR A 161 1.98 -16.40 15.39
C THR A 161 2.68 -17.25 16.44
N TYR A 162 2.05 -17.43 17.60
CA TYR A 162 2.58 -18.25 18.69
C TYR A 162 1.62 -19.40 18.93
N GLU A 163 2.17 -20.61 19.03
CA GLU A 163 1.38 -21.80 19.33
C GLU A 163 1.22 -21.96 20.85
N PRO A 164 0.18 -22.69 21.31
CA PRO A 164 0.07 -23.07 22.71
C PRO A 164 1.27 -23.92 23.14
N LEU A 165 1.81 -23.62 24.32
CA LEU A 165 2.87 -24.43 24.95
C LEU A 165 2.35 -25.83 25.25
N LYS A 166 3.02 -26.87 24.75
CA LYS A 166 2.76 -28.25 25.20
C LYS A 166 3.56 -28.52 26.48
N LYS A 167 3.09 -29.45 27.32
CA LYS A 167 3.71 -29.79 28.62
C LYS A 167 5.20 -30.16 28.54
N SER A 168 5.68 -30.59 27.37
CA SER A 168 7.07 -30.98 27.10
C SER A 168 7.95 -29.85 26.58
N ASP A 169 7.39 -28.69 26.23
CA ASP A 169 8.11 -27.65 25.50
C ASP A 169 8.87 -26.73 26.46
N THR A 170 10.15 -26.53 26.19
CA THR A 170 11.01 -25.57 26.91
C THR A 170 10.95 -24.15 26.31
N ARG A 171 10.38 -24.01 25.10
CA ARG A 171 10.15 -22.73 24.41
C ARG A 171 8.82 -22.77 23.67
N GLN A 172 8.13 -21.63 23.66
CA GLN A 172 6.87 -21.50 22.93
C GLN A 172 7.13 -21.59 21.41
N PRO A 173 6.50 -22.55 20.69
CA PRO A 173 6.62 -22.62 19.25
C PRO A 173 6.03 -21.37 18.61
N LYS A 174 6.67 -20.89 17.54
CA LYS A 174 6.21 -19.72 16.79
C LYS A 174 6.45 -19.90 15.30
N SER A 175 5.54 -19.40 14.49
CA SER A 175 5.70 -19.29 13.05
C SER A 175 5.80 -17.81 12.66
N SER A 176 6.56 -17.51 11.62
CA SER A 176 6.71 -16.14 11.11
C SER A 176 6.58 -16.13 9.60
N ILE A 177 5.72 -15.25 9.11
CA ILE A 177 5.64 -14.92 7.69
C ILE A 177 6.14 -13.49 7.48
N TYR A 178 6.73 -13.25 6.32
CA TYR A 178 7.16 -11.93 5.88
C TYR A 178 6.23 -11.49 4.75
N LEU A 179 5.64 -10.31 4.94
CA LEU A 179 4.76 -9.66 3.97
C LEU A 179 5.50 -8.47 3.39
N SER A 180 5.38 -8.25 2.08
CA SER A 180 6.05 -7.21 1.32
C SER A 180 5.07 -6.43 0.45
N GLU A 181 5.57 -5.61 -0.47
CA GLU A 181 4.78 -4.79 -1.36
C GLU A 181 3.68 -5.60 -2.08
N ASN A 182 2.48 -5.01 -2.16
CA ASN A 182 1.24 -5.61 -2.64
C ASN A 182 0.63 -6.71 -1.78
N ASP A 183 1.26 -7.13 -0.69
CA ASP A 183 0.57 -7.92 0.33
C ASP A 183 -0.39 -7.05 1.14
N PHE A 184 -1.30 -7.71 1.84
CA PHE A 184 -2.22 -7.07 2.76
C PHE A 184 -2.31 -7.86 4.07
N PHE A 185 -2.79 -7.23 5.12
CA PHE A 185 -3.06 -7.84 6.42
C PHE A 185 -4.09 -7.04 7.22
N GLY A 186 -4.44 -7.54 8.40
CA GLY A 186 -5.56 -7.03 9.19
C GLY A 186 -6.86 -7.70 8.78
N ARG A 187 -7.59 -8.22 9.77
CA ARG A 187 -8.86 -8.90 9.58
C ARG A 187 -9.98 -7.93 9.88
N ILE A 188 -10.77 -7.67 8.87
CA ILE A 188 -11.99 -6.87 9.01
C ILE A 188 -13.25 -7.65 8.67
N TYR A 189 -13.13 -8.87 8.13
CA TYR A 189 -14.27 -9.70 7.75
C TYR A 189 -14.49 -10.82 8.78
N PRO A 190 -15.76 -11.12 9.16
CA PRO A 190 -17.00 -10.43 8.76
C PRO A 190 -17.06 -8.96 9.23
N LEU A 191 -17.57 -8.05 8.37
CA LEU A 191 -17.58 -6.60 8.64
C LEU A 191 -18.43 -6.20 9.85
N ASN A 192 -19.34 -7.09 10.30
CA ASN A 192 -20.23 -6.85 11.42
C ASN A 192 -19.73 -7.39 12.76
N GLU A 193 -18.52 -7.96 12.78
CA GLU A 193 -17.94 -8.57 13.97
C GLU A 193 -16.61 -7.92 14.33
N SER A 194 -16.38 -7.66 15.62
CA SER A 194 -15.05 -7.30 16.11
C SER A 194 -14.14 -8.52 16.01
N GLN A 195 -13.01 -8.35 15.33
CA GLN A 195 -11.99 -9.40 15.21
C GLN A 195 -10.85 -9.13 16.18
N ARG A 196 -10.19 -10.19 16.65
CA ARG A 196 -8.95 -10.07 17.43
C ARG A 196 -7.77 -10.58 16.64
N SER A 197 -6.64 -9.91 16.77
CA SER A 197 -5.40 -10.31 16.12
C SER A 197 -4.90 -11.64 16.71
N TYR A 198 -4.53 -12.56 15.83
CA TYR A 198 -3.88 -13.82 16.19
C TYR A 198 -2.35 -13.76 16.01
N CYS A 199 -1.81 -12.63 15.56
CA CYS A 199 -0.39 -12.48 15.28
C CYS A 199 0.18 -11.17 15.84
N HIS A 200 1.48 -11.17 16.10
CA HIS A 200 2.23 -9.96 16.39
C HIS A 200 2.88 -9.45 15.10
N THR A 201 2.55 -8.22 14.70
CA THR A 201 3.03 -7.62 13.45
C THR A 201 3.97 -6.45 13.73
N VAL A 202 5.14 -6.46 13.10
CA VAL A 202 6.20 -5.46 13.26
C VAL A 202 6.80 -5.11 11.91
N THR A 203 7.05 -3.83 11.65
CA THR A 203 7.79 -3.38 10.47
C THR A 203 9.25 -3.81 10.55
N THR A 204 9.80 -4.33 9.47
CA THR A 204 11.22 -4.75 9.44
C THR A 204 12.14 -3.71 8.80
N GLY A 205 11.56 -2.75 8.08
CA GLY A 205 12.21 -1.55 7.53
C GLY A 205 11.27 -0.35 7.66
N GLN A 206 11.61 0.76 7.00
CA GLN A 206 10.63 1.83 6.79
C GLN A 206 9.49 1.27 5.94
N THR A 207 8.25 1.40 6.43
CA THR A 207 7.08 0.79 5.79
C THR A 207 6.02 1.84 5.57
N GLU A 208 5.42 1.81 4.39
CA GLU A 208 4.26 2.62 4.07
C GLU A 208 3.05 1.73 3.79
N LEU A 209 1.94 2.08 4.45
CA LEU A 209 0.70 1.33 4.41
C LEU A 209 -0.45 2.21 3.96
N VAL A 210 -1.34 1.65 3.14
CA VAL A 210 -2.71 2.16 3.03
C VAL A 210 -3.54 1.45 4.09
N ARG A 211 -4.14 2.23 5.00
CA ARG A 211 -5.10 1.75 5.98
C ARG A 211 -6.51 2.11 5.53
N ILE A 212 -7.43 1.15 5.70
CA ILE A 212 -8.86 1.39 5.57
C ILE A 212 -9.57 0.81 6.78
N TRP A 213 -10.27 1.66 7.53
CA TRP A 213 -11.01 1.24 8.73
C TRP A 213 -12.21 0.35 8.37
N GLN A 214 -12.48 -0.66 9.20
CA GLN A 214 -13.60 -1.60 9.06
C GLN A 214 -14.93 -0.86 8.97
N GLU A 215 -15.13 0.17 9.79
CA GLU A 215 -16.35 0.97 9.78
C GLU A 215 -16.54 1.72 8.44
N ASN A 216 -15.46 2.29 7.90
CA ASN A 216 -15.49 2.95 6.60
C ASN A 216 -15.81 1.95 5.48
N MET A 217 -15.22 0.76 5.53
CA MET A 217 -15.56 -0.32 4.58
C MET A 217 -17.02 -0.75 4.71
N ARG A 218 -17.55 -0.90 5.92
CA ARG A 218 -18.95 -1.21 6.17
C ARG A 218 -19.88 -0.18 5.51
N GLN A 219 -19.58 1.11 5.67
CA GLN A 219 -20.35 2.19 5.07
C GLN A 219 -20.28 2.20 3.54
N VAL A 220 -19.10 1.92 2.98
CA VAL A 220 -18.89 1.83 1.54
C VAL A 220 -19.62 0.61 0.95
N CYS A 221 -19.59 -0.55 1.61
CA CYS A 221 -20.33 -1.75 1.18
C CYS A 221 -21.85 -1.56 1.17
N ARG A 222 -22.42 -0.74 2.08
CA ARG A 222 -23.86 -0.40 2.03
C ARG A 222 -24.28 0.28 0.72
N ARG A 223 -23.38 1.06 0.10
CA ARG A 223 -23.63 1.76 -1.18
C ARG A 223 -23.19 0.94 -2.38
N HIS A 224 -22.20 0.07 -2.20
CA HIS A 224 -21.62 -0.76 -3.23
C HIS A 224 -21.46 -2.21 -2.72
N PRO A 225 -22.55 -3.01 -2.67
CA PRO A 225 -22.54 -4.33 -2.03
C PRO A 225 -21.53 -5.32 -2.63
N ARG A 226 -21.17 -5.16 -3.91
CA ARG A 226 -20.15 -5.99 -4.57
C ARG A 226 -18.74 -5.84 -3.97
N ILE A 227 -18.46 -4.75 -3.25
CA ILE A 227 -17.18 -4.58 -2.55
C ILE A 227 -17.03 -5.64 -1.45
N GLU A 228 -18.12 -6.02 -0.78
CA GLU A 228 -18.07 -7.05 0.26
C GLU A 228 -17.68 -8.41 -0.33
N LEU A 229 -18.19 -8.74 -1.52
CA LEU A 229 -17.77 -9.95 -2.25
C LEU A 229 -16.27 -9.91 -2.58
N ALA A 230 -15.76 -8.77 -3.06
CA ALA A 230 -14.34 -8.59 -3.33
C ALA A 230 -13.47 -8.73 -2.06
N ILE A 231 -13.96 -8.25 -0.90
CA ILE A 231 -13.28 -8.46 0.40
C ILE A 231 -13.27 -9.96 0.76
N ILE A 232 -14.40 -10.65 0.61
CA ILE A 232 -14.50 -12.09 0.89
C ILE A 232 -13.49 -12.85 0.04
N ASP A 233 -13.42 -12.56 -1.26
CA ASP A 233 -12.49 -13.23 -2.17
C ASP A 233 -11.03 -12.91 -1.84
N LEU A 234 -10.73 -11.66 -1.45
CA LEU A 234 -9.42 -11.26 -0.95
C LEU A 234 -8.96 -12.11 0.24
N PHE A 235 -9.86 -12.42 1.20
CA PHE A 235 -9.53 -13.24 2.38
C PHE A 235 -9.52 -14.75 2.13
N LYS A 236 -10.22 -15.26 1.10
CA LYS A 236 -10.17 -16.68 0.73
C LYS A 236 -8.77 -17.09 0.30
N VAL A 237 -8.10 -16.27 -0.53
CA VAL A 237 -6.74 -16.56 -1.02
C VAL A 237 -5.71 -16.67 0.11
N ARG A 238 -5.96 -16.04 1.26
CA ARG A 238 -5.06 -16.12 2.43
C ARG A 238 -5.34 -17.34 3.33
N SER A 239 -6.48 -18.00 3.14
CA SER A 239 -6.90 -19.16 3.95
C SER A 239 -6.44 -20.50 3.34
N GLU A 240 -5.90 -20.44 2.12
CA GLU A 240 -5.18 -21.52 1.42
C GLU A 240 -3.67 -21.40 1.68
#